data_AF-A0A1J3GTU6-F1
#
_entry.id   AF-A0A1J3GTU6-F1
#
_cell.length_a   1.000
_cell.length_b   1.000
_cell.length_c   1.000
_cell.angle_alpha   90.00
_cell.angle_beta   90.00
_cell.angle_gamma   90.00
#
_symmetry.space_group_name_H-M   'P 1'
#
loop_
_entity.id
_entity.type
_entity.pdbx_description
1 polymer ?
#
loop_
_entity_poly.entity_id
_entity_poly.type
_entity_poly.pdbx_seq_one_letter_code
_entity_poly.pdbx_strand_id
1 'polypeptide(L)'
;WKRWVEGKPETIIDPLLAEDPRNEIIKLIQIGLLCVQENPAKRPAMSSVIVWFGSETIIIPLPNAPAFTGSLQSQSKSSTMSMSIVFTELSSR
;
A
#
# COMPACT_ATOMS: atom_id res chain seq x y z
N TRP A 1 -3.91 0.73 -0.53
CA TRP A 1 -4.08 0.10 0.80
C TRP A 1 -5.43 0.40 1.45
N LYS A 2 -5.79 1.66 1.74
CA LYS A 2 -7.05 2.03 2.42
C LYS A 2 -8.29 1.34 1.84
N ARG A 3 -8.48 1.42 0.52
CA ARG A 3 -9.61 0.79 -0.19
C ARG A 3 -9.63 -0.73 -0.09
N TRP A 4 -8.47 -1.38 0.01
CA TRP A 4 -8.35 -2.83 0.23
C TRP A 4 -8.88 -3.23 1.61
N VAL A 5 -8.46 -2.51 2.66
CA VAL A 5 -8.92 -2.76 4.04
C VAL A 5 -10.42 -2.48 4.21
N GLU A 6 -10.95 -1.48 3.49
CA GLU A 6 -12.38 -1.17 3.46
C GLU A 6 -13.22 -2.22 2.70
N GLY A 7 -12.59 -3.24 2.10
CA GLY A 7 -13.28 -4.25 1.29
C GLY A 7 -13.80 -3.70 -0.03
N LYS A 8 -13.22 -2.61 -0.53
CA LYS A 8 -13.63 -1.90 -1.75
C LYS A 8 -12.49 -1.75 -2.77
N PRO A 9 -11.70 -2.80 -3.09
CA PRO A 9 -10.60 -2.72 -4.05
C PRO A 9 -11.06 -2.29 -5.45
N GLU A 10 -12.31 -2.55 -5.81
CA GLU A 10 -12.88 -2.17 -7.09
C GLU A 10 -12.96 -0.66 -7.33
N THR A 11 -12.90 0.14 -6.26
CA THR A 11 -13.00 1.61 -6.35
C THR A 11 -11.73 2.28 -6.87
N ILE A 12 -10.63 1.54 -7.01
CA ILE A 12 -9.38 2.02 -7.60
C ILE A 12 -9.18 1.51 -9.03
N ILE A 13 -10.10 0.71 -9.56
CA ILE A 13 -10.04 0.19 -10.93
C ILE A 13 -10.28 1.36 -11.89
N ASP A 14 -9.40 1.47 -12.89
CA ASP A 14 -9.53 2.47 -13.94
C ASP A 14 -10.87 2.27 -14.68
N PRO A 15 -11.69 3.31 -14.87
CA PRO A 15 -12.94 3.22 -15.62
C PRO A 15 -12.79 2.63 -17.03
N LEU A 16 -11.62 2.79 -17.66
CA LEU A 16 -11.34 2.22 -18.98
C LEU A 16 -11.19 0.69 -18.96
N LEU A 17 -10.94 0.12 -17.78
CA LEU A 17 -10.84 -1.33 -17.54
C LEU A 17 -12.14 -1.90 -16.95
N ALA A 18 -13.25 -1.15 -17.03
CA ALA A 18 -14.53 -1.56 -16.44
C ALA A 18 -15.15 -2.81 -17.10
N GLU A 19 -14.80 -3.07 -18.36
CA GLU A 19 -15.28 -4.21 -19.16
C GLU A 19 -14.47 -5.50 -18.91
N ASP A 20 -13.29 -5.39 -18.30
CA ASP A 20 -12.45 -6.54 -17.98
C ASP A 20 -13.03 -7.36 -16.82
N PRO A 21 -12.65 -8.65 -16.69
CA PRO A 21 -13.09 -9.47 -15.58
C PRO A 21 -12.65 -8.85 -14.25
N ARG A 22 -13.61 -8.29 -13.52
CA ARG A 22 -13.37 -7.62 -12.23
C ARG A 22 -12.59 -8.49 -11.25
N ASN A 23 -12.85 -9.79 -11.25
CA ASN A 23 -12.17 -10.76 -10.38
C ASN A 23 -10.67 -10.85 -10.68
N GLU A 24 -10.28 -10.84 -11.95
CA GLU A 24 -8.87 -10.85 -12.35
C GLU A 24 -8.20 -9.54 -11.93
N ILE A 25 -8.85 -8.38 -12.09
CA ILE A 25 -8.28 -7.11 -11.63
C ILE A 25 -8.11 -7.07 -10.11
N ILE A 26 -9.10 -7.55 -9.34
CA ILE A 26 -9.00 -7.62 -7.88
C ILE A 26 -7.86 -8.56 -7.46
N LYS A 27 -7.70 -9.68 -8.16
CA LYS A 27 -6.58 -10.62 -7.97
C LYS A 27 -5.24 -9.96 -8.27
N LEU A 28 -5.12 -9.17 -9.35
CA LEU A 28 -3.92 -8.38 -9.64
C LEU A 28 -3.63 -7.36 -8.52
N ILE A 29 -4.64 -6.69 -7.98
CA ILE A 29 -4.50 -5.78 -6.84
C ILE A 29 -3.94 -6.55 -5.63
N GLN A 30 -4.50 -7.72 -5.32
CA GLN A 30 -4.04 -8.55 -4.19
C GLN A 30 -2.57 -8.95 -4.34
N ILE A 31 -2.18 -9.43 -5.52
CA ILE A 31 -0.81 -9.84 -5.84
C ILE A 31 0.13 -8.63 -5.77
N GLY A 32 -0.27 -7.49 -6.34
CA GLY A 32 0.50 -6.25 -6.27
C GLY A 32 0.78 -5.82 -4.82
N LEU A 33 -0.23 -5.94 -3.94
CA LEU A 33 -0.07 -5.65 -2.51
C LEU A 33 0.83 -6.65 -1.77
N LEU A 34 0.94 -7.90 -2.23
CA LEU A 34 1.91 -8.88 -1.71
C LEU A 34 3.34 -8.58 -2.16
N CYS A 35 3.52 -8.08 -3.38
CA CYS A 35 4.83 -7.73 -3.93
C CYS A 35 5.47 -6.53 -3.22
N VAL A 36 4.67 -5.60 -2.70
CA VAL A 36 5.14 -4.39 -2.01
C VAL A 36 5.09 -4.49 -0.48
N GLN A 37 5.09 -5.71 0.06
CA GLN A 37 5.15 -5.92 1.50
C GLN A 37 6.43 -5.33 2.08
N GLU A 38 6.29 -4.69 3.24
CA GLU A 38 7.39 -4.05 3.96
C GLU A 38 8.51 -5.06 4.25
N ASN A 39 8.15 -6.19 4.87
CA ASN A 39 9.07 -7.27 5.13
C ASN A 39 9.41 -7.99 3.80
N PRO A 40 10.68 -7.96 3.33
CA PRO A 40 11.07 -8.62 2.09
C PRO A 40 10.83 -10.13 2.11
N ALA A 41 10.95 -10.78 3.27
CA ALA A 41 10.71 -12.21 3.42
C ALA A 41 9.23 -12.61 3.21
N LYS A 42 8.31 -11.63 3.24
CA LYS A 42 6.88 -11.84 2.95
C LYS A 42 6.51 -11.59 1.49
N ARG A 43 7.45 -11.10 0.67
CA ARG A 43 7.20 -10.90 -0.76
C ARG A 43 7.18 -12.26 -1.46
N PRO A 44 6.24 -12.51 -2.37
CA PRO A 44 6.15 -13.78 -3.06
C PRO A 44 7.33 -13.98 -4.01
N ALA A 45 7.72 -15.22 -4.22
CA ALA A 45 8.64 -15.58 -5.29
C ALA A 45 7.96 -15.35 -6.65
N MET A 46 8.74 -14.98 -7.67
CA MET A 46 8.21 -14.77 -9.03
C MET A 46 7.52 -16.02 -9.61
N SER A 47 7.98 -17.22 -9.24
CA SER A 47 7.32 -18.47 -9.62
C SER A 47 5.90 -18.57 -9.06
N SER A 48 5.68 -18.20 -7.80
CA SER A 48 4.35 -18.15 -7.17
C SER A 48 3.44 -17.16 -7.89
N VAL A 49 3.96 -15.99 -8.25
CA VAL A 49 3.20 -14.95 -8.96
C VAL A 49 2.71 -15.44 -10.32
N ILE A 50 3.56 -16.09 -11.11
CA ILE A 50 3.19 -16.68 -12.41
C ILE A 50 2.10 -17.73 -12.24
N VAL A 51 2.25 -18.61 -11.23
CA VAL A 51 1.25 -19.65 -10.91
C VAL A 51 -0.09 -19.02 -10.56
N TRP A 52 -0.10 -17.94 -9.78
CA TRP A 52 -1.33 -17.23 -9.43
C TRP A 52 -2.00 -16.60 -10.65
N PHE A 53 -1.26 -16.00 -11.58
CA PHE A 53 -1.86 -15.47 -12.81
C PHE A 53 -2.49 -16.56 -13.68
N GLY A 54 -1.82 -17.71 -13.82
CA GLY A 54 -2.29 -18.80 -14.68
C GLY A 54 -3.39 -19.68 -14.09
N SER A 55 -3.72 -19.51 -12.80
CA SER A 55 -4.65 -20.41 -12.10
C SER A 55 -5.83 -19.65 -11.51
N GLU A 56 -7.04 -20.13 -11.77
CA GLU A 56 -8.29 -19.54 -11.26
C GLU A 56 -8.64 -20.09 -9.86
N THR A 57 -8.15 -21.28 -9.51
CA THR A 57 -8.55 -22.03 -8.30
C THR A 57 -7.58 -21.92 -7.14
N ILE A 58 -6.42 -21.27 -7.32
CA ILE A 58 -5.39 -21.20 -6.29
C ILE A 58 -5.72 -20.11 -5.28
N ILE A 59 -5.58 -20.46 -3.99
CA ILE A 59 -5.75 -19.53 -2.89
C ILE A 59 -4.51 -18.62 -2.79
N ILE A 60 -4.73 -17.32 -2.96
CA ILE A 60 -3.70 -16.29 -2.82
C ILE A 60 -3.71 -15.78 -1.37
N PRO A 61 -2.55 -15.65 -0.71
CA PRO A 61 -2.47 -15.10 0.65
C PRO A 61 -3.03 -13.68 0.75
N LEU A 62 -3.59 -13.31 1.90
CA LEU A 62 -3.98 -11.93 2.15
C LEU A 62 -2.75 -11.04 2.41
N PRO A 63 -2.67 -9.84 1.83
CA PRO A 63 -1.56 -8.93 2.11
C PRO A 63 -1.67 -8.38 3.54
N ASN A 64 -0.53 -8.10 4.16
CA ASN A 64 -0.49 -7.42 5.46
C ASN A 64 -0.46 -5.90 5.29
N ALA A 65 -0.88 -5.19 6.34
CA ALA A 65 -0.81 -3.74 6.38
C ALA A 65 0.62 -3.21 6.20
N PRO A 66 0.80 -2.14 5.41
CA PRO A 66 2.08 -1.45 5.30
C PRO A 66 2.41 -0.82 6.65
N ALA A 67 3.70 -0.78 6.99
CA ALA A 67 4.17 -0.17 8.23
C ALA A 67 3.82 1.33 8.33
N PHE A 68 3.62 1.99 7.19
CA PHE A 68 3.26 3.40 7.11
C PHE A 68 1.75 3.62 6.97
N THR A 69 0.97 3.12 7.93
CA THR A 69 -0.34 3.71 8.25
C THR A 69 -0.21 4.62 9.47
N GLY A 70 0.88 5.38 9.53
CA GLY A 70 1.13 6.41 10.53
C GLY A 70 0.44 7.70 10.13
N SER A 71 -0.78 7.90 10.64
CA SER A 71 -1.30 9.18 11.13
C SER A 71 -0.70 10.47 10.54
N LEU A 72 -1.36 11.06 9.55
CA LEU A 72 -1.60 12.51 9.57
C LEU A 72 -2.85 12.78 10.43
N GLN A 73 -2.89 12.30 11.67
CA GLN A 73 -3.83 12.87 12.64
C GLN A 73 -3.18 14.16 13.14
N SER A 74 -3.80 15.27 12.73
CA SER A 74 -3.84 16.55 13.44
C SER A 74 -3.03 16.57 14.74
N GLN A 75 -1.84 17.17 14.73
CA GLN A 75 -1.28 17.74 15.95
C GLN A 75 -2.02 19.04 16.25
N SER A 76 -3.29 18.91 16.65
CA SER A 76 -3.91 19.86 17.57
C SER A 76 -3.55 19.41 18.98
N LYS A 77 -2.28 19.57 19.35
CA LYS A 77 -1.87 19.67 20.75
C LYS A 77 -1.23 21.03 20.89
N SER A 78 -1.93 21.91 21.61
CA SER A 78 -1.34 23.12 22.16
C SER A 78 -0.07 22.73 22.90
N SER A 79 1.06 23.05 22.30
CA SER A 79 2.39 23.06 22.90
C SER A 79 3.20 23.97 21.99
N THR A 80 3.25 25.24 22.35
CA THR A 80 4.14 26.22 21.73
C THR A 80 5.56 25.71 21.84
N MET A 81 6.11 25.21 20.74
CA MET A 81 7.54 25.03 20.54
C MET A 81 7.87 25.65 19.19
N SER A 82 8.39 26.87 19.25
CA SER A 82 8.75 27.72 18.13
C SER A 82 9.67 27.00 17.13
N MET A 83 9.30 26.98 15.85
CA MET A 83 10.21 26.63 14.75
C MET A 83 11.19 27.80 14.48
N SER A 84 12.12 28.03 15.40
CA SER A 84 13.24 28.95 15.17
C SER A 84 14.56 28.23 14.92
N ILE A 85 14.62 26.90 15.02
CA ILE A 85 15.89 26.18 15.15
C ILE A 85 16.43 25.53 13.86
N VAL A 86 15.85 25.81 12.69
CA VAL A 86 16.34 25.22 11.41
C VAL A 86 17.01 26.25 10.49
N PHE A 87 17.18 27.51 10.91
CA PHE A 87 17.77 28.55 10.03
C PHE A 87 19.00 29.28 10.61
N THR A 88 19.58 28.85 11.74
CA THR A 88 20.72 29.56 12.35
C THR A 88 22.05 28.81 12.31
N GLU A 89 22.09 27.53 11.92
CA GLU A 89 23.36 26.77 11.75
C GLU A 89 23.92 26.88 10.31
N LEU A 90 23.86 28.08 9.71
CA LEU A 90 24.71 28.44 8.56
C LEU A 90 25.36 29.83 8.71
N SER A 91 25.43 30.36 9.93
CA SER A 91 26.23 31.56 10.19
C SER A 91 26.97 31.42 11.51
N SER A 92 27.95 30.51 11.55
CA SER A 92 29.15 30.56 12.41
C SER A 92 30.10 29.38 12.12
N ARG A 93 30.64 29.31 10.91
CA ARG A 93 32.03 28.89 10.64
C ARG A 93 32.41 29.14 9.19
#